data_AF-A0A1G7ZLU7-F1
#
_entry.id   AF-A0A1G7ZLU7-F1
#
_cell.length_a   1.000
_cell.length_b   1.000
_cell.length_c   1.000
_cell.angle_alpha   90.00
_cell.angle_beta   90.00
_cell.angle_gamma   90.00
#
_symmetry.space_group_name_H-M   'P 1'
#
loop_
_entity.id
_entity.type
_entity.pdbx_description
1 polymer ?
#
loop_
_entity_poly.entity_id
_entity_poly.type
_entity_poly.pdbx_seq_one_letter_code
_entity_poly.pdbx_strand_id
1 'polypeptide(L)' 'MCGFNTASTLPFSIMSAILKQLQGDDIPAEYRHPDRGTLFQVVADDGEAFMFTSELDAAAKVVELTEHEAKL' A
#
# COMPACT_ATOMS: atom_id res chain seq x y z
N MET A 1 22.43 -36.33 13.65
CA MET A 1 21.20 -35.54 13.41
C MET A 1 21.43 -34.17 14.02
N CYS A 2 21.79 -33.17 13.21
CA CYS A 2 21.92 -31.78 13.67
C CYS A 2 20.96 -30.95 12.82
N GLY A 3 19.82 -30.57 13.40
CA GLY A 3 18.86 -29.68 12.78
C GLY A 3 19.41 -28.26 12.80
N PHE A 4 19.75 -27.72 11.63
CA PHE A 4 20.00 -26.30 11.45
C PHE A 4 18.66 -25.60 11.29
N ASN A 5 18.13 -25.11 12.40
CA ASN A 5 17.17 -24.01 12.40
C ASN A 5 17.91 -22.73 11.99
N THR A 6 17.98 -22.46 10.70
CA THR A 6 18.23 -21.10 10.20
C THR A 6 16.91 -20.57 9.67
N ALA A 7 16.08 -20.09 10.59
CA ALA A 7 15.11 -19.05 10.24
C ALA A 7 15.95 -17.81 9.87
N SER A 8 16.48 -17.81 8.66
CA SER A 8 16.95 -16.60 8.00
C SER A 8 15.70 -15.78 7.71
N THR A 9 15.22 -15.07 8.71
CA THR A 9 14.40 -13.88 8.49
C THR A 9 15.32 -12.90 7.79
N LEU A 10 15.31 -12.98 6.46
CA LEU A 10 15.97 -12.00 5.62
C LEU A 10 15.47 -10.62 6.07
N PRO A 11 16.33 -9.61 6.31
CA PRO A 11 15.89 -8.24 6.33
C PRO A 11 15.66 -7.81 4.87
N PHE A 12 14.76 -8.50 4.16
CA PHE A 12 14.11 -7.85 3.05
C PHE A 12 13.17 -6.86 3.73
N SER A 13 13.61 -5.61 3.87
CA SER A 13 12.66 -4.50 3.79
C SER A 13 12.06 -4.60 2.40
N ILE A 14 11.04 -5.45 2.26
CA ILE A 14 10.14 -5.40 1.13
C ILE A 14 9.44 -4.06 1.35
N MET A 15 9.82 -3.00 0.62
CA MET A 15 9.09 -1.74 0.70
C MET A 15 7.63 -2.03 0.35
N SER A 16 6.80 -2.15 1.37
CA SER A 16 5.44 -2.65 1.25
C SER A 16 4.51 -1.45 1.11
N ALA A 17 3.99 -1.23 -0.09
CA ALA A 17 2.89 -0.29 -0.27
C ALA A 17 1.57 -0.99 0.07
N ILE A 18 0.82 -0.43 1.02
CA ILE A 18 -0.47 -0.97 1.47
C ILE A 18 -1.60 -0.21 0.78
N LEU A 19 -2.36 -0.90 -0.06
CA LEU A 19 -3.62 -0.39 -0.61
C LEU A 19 -4.75 -0.63 0.40
N LYS A 20 -5.40 0.45 0.84
CA LYS A 20 -6.61 0.42 1.66
C LYS A 20 -7.76 1.03 0.88
N GLN A 21 -8.85 0.30 0.76
CA GLN A 21 -10.10 0.85 0.21
C GLN A 21 -10.92 1.43 1.37
N LEU A 22 -11.25 2.72 1.30
CA LEU A 22 -12.11 3.43 2.24
C LEU A 22 -13.48 3.58 1.58
N GLN A 23 -14.55 3.21 2.29
CA GLN A 23 -15.93 3.31 1.78
C GLN A 23 -16.86 3.89 2.83
N GLY A 24 -17.84 4.68 2.39
CA GLY A 24 -18.90 5.18 3.27
C GLY A 24 -18.36 5.99 4.45
N ASP A 25 -18.41 5.40 5.65
CA ASP A 25 -17.99 6.02 6.92
C ASP A 25 -16.50 5.88 7.23
N ASP A 26 -15.76 5.02 6.52
CA ASP A 26 -14.29 4.95 6.60
C ASP A 26 -13.61 6.08 5.83
N ILE A 27 -14.36 6.82 5.00
CA ILE A 27 -13.83 7.97 4.28
C ILE A 27 -13.78 9.18 5.23
N PRO A 28 -12.61 9.80 5.46
CA PRO A 28 -12.50 11.00 6.26
C PRO A 28 -13.43 12.10 5.72
N ALA A 29 -14.08 12.84 6.62
CA ALA A 29 -15.12 13.81 6.28
C ALA A 29 -14.67 14.85 5.24
N GLU A 30 -13.38 15.19 5.24
CA GLU A 30 -12.75 16.11 4.29
C GLU A 30 -12.75 15.59 2.84
N TYR A 31 -12.79 14.27 2.66
CA TYR A 31 -12.81 13.58 1.38
C TYR A 31 -14.14 12.86 1.09
N ARG A 32 -15.10 12.93 2.03
CA ARG A 32 -16.43 12.31 1.94
C ARG A 32 -17.28 13.10 0.96
N HIS A 33 -17.10 12.81 -0.32
CA HIS A 33 -17.92 13.40 -1.38
C HIS A 33 -19.23 12.63 -1.57
N PRO A 34 -20.37 13.31 -1.74
CA PRO A 34 -21.66 12.67 -1.97
C PRO A 34 -21.69 11.84 -3.26
N ASP A 35 -20.81 12.15 -4.21
CA ASP A 35 -20.66 11.46 -5.50
C ASP A 35 -19.61 10.33 -5.47
N ARG A 36 -18.81 10.23 -4.40
CA ARG A 36 -17.69 9.28 -4.29
C ARG A 36 -17.89 8.37 -3.08
N GLY A 37 -18.47 7.20 -3.32
CA GLY A 37 -18.69 6.17 -2.30
C GLY A 37 -17.44 5.36 -1.93
N THR A 38 -16.37 5.49 -2.72
CA THR A 38 -15.14 4.71 -2.56
C THR A 38 -13.92 5.60 -2.79
N LEU A 39 -12.95 5.52 -1.89
CA LEU A 39 -11.60 6.05 -2.03
C LEU A 39 -10.58 4.93 -1.82
N PHE A 40 -9.40 5.11 -2.39
CA PHE A 40 -8.29 4.19 -2.26
C PHE A 40 -7.12 4.96 -1.66
N GLN A 41 -6.68 4.55 -0.48
CA GLN A 41 -5.52 5.09 0.20
C GLN A 41 -4.35 4.14 -0.01
N VAL A 42 -3.28 4.61 -0.63
CA VAL A 42 -2.01 3.90 -0.77
C VAL A 42 -1.05 4.45 0.28
N VAL A 43 -0.61 3.61 1.21
CA VAL A 43 0.39 3.97 2.21
C VAL A 43 1.71 3.34 1.81
N ALA A 44 2.72 4.16 1.49
CA ALA A 44 4.08 3.74 1.22
C ALA A 44 4.82 3.39 2.52
N ASP A 45 5.93 2.65 2.40
CA ASP A 45 6.77 2.26 3.54
C ASP A 45 7.40 3.47 4.26
N ASP A 46 7.69 4.54 3.52
CA ASP A 46 8.19 5.82 4.05
C ASP A 46 7.16 6.57 4.92
N GLY A 47 5.92 6.05 4.99
CA GLY A 47 4.81 6.66 5.72
C GLY A 47 4.01 7.67 4.88
N GLU A 48 4.37 7.88 3.62
CA GLU A 48 3.59 8.70 2.70
C GLU A 48 2.26 8.03 2.35
N ALA A 49 1.16 8.77 2.52
CA ALA A 49 -0.18 8.30 2.18
C ALA A 49 -0.72 9.08 0.97
N PHE A 50 -1.07 8.36 -0.08
CA PHE A 50 -1.67 8.89 -1.31
C PHE A 50 -3.14 8.49 -1.37
N MET A 51 -4.03 9.44 -1.64
CA MET A 51 -5.46 9.17 -1.79
C MET A 51 -5.87 9.26 -3.26
N PHE A 52 -6.55 8.23 -3.74
CA PHE A 52 -7.03 8.10 -5.10
C PHE A 52 -8.52 7.81 -5.11
N THR A 53 -9.20 8.22 -6.17
CA THR A 53 -10.62 7.96 -6.39
C THR A 53 -10.88 6.76 -7.29
N SER A 54 -9.81 6.24 -7.90
CA SER A 54 -9.81 5.15 -8.86
C SER A 54 -8.92 4.03 -8.33
N GLU A 55 -9.43 2.80 -8.37
CA GLU A 55 -8.66 1.61 -7.99
C GLU A 55 -7.43 1.44 -8.89
N LEU A 56 -7.58 1.69 -10.20
CA LEU A 56 -6.51 1.52 -11.17
C LEU A 56 -5.32 2.44 -10.89
N ASP A 57 -5.57 3.73 -10.63
CA ASP A 57 -4.52 4.69 -10.26
C ASP A 57 -3.84 4.30 -8.94
N ALA A 58 -4.62 3.83 -7.96
CA ALA A 58 -4.08 3.39 -6.68
C ALA A 58 -3.21 2.13 -6.81
N ALA A 59 -3.67 1.14 -7.59
CA ALA A 59 -2.92 -0.08 -7.87
C ALA A 59 -1.65 0.22 -8.68
N ALA A 60 -1.73 1.10 -9.69
CA ALA A 60 -0.57 1.56 -10.43
C ALA A 60 0.46 2.19 -9.48
N LYS A 61 0.03 3.02 -8.52
CA LYS A 61 0.94 3.64 -7.56
C LYS A 61 1.60 2.64 -6.63
N VAL A 62 0.85 1.64 -6.14
CA VAL A 62 1.42 0.54 -5.33
C VAL A 62 2.47 -0.21 -6.11
N VAL A 63 2.17 -0.55 -7.37
CA VAL A 63 3.10 -1.23 -8.26
C VAL A 63 4.35 -0.39 -8.49
N GLU A 64 4.22 0.91 -8.81
CA GLU A 64 5.36 1.81 -8.94
C GLU A 64 6.23 1.83 -7.68
N LEU A 65 5.63 1.95 -6.49
CA LEU A 65 6.35 1.97 -5.23
C LEU A 65 7.08 0.64 -4.95
N THR A 66 6.53 -0.49 -5.40
CA THR A 66 7.15 -1.82 -5.24
C THR A 66 8.16 -2.16 -6.33
N GLU A 67 7.98 -1.69 -7.58
CA GLU A 67 8.84 -2.00 -8.73
C GLU A 67 10.05 -1.09 -8.84
N HIS A 68 9.99 0.14 -8.30
CA HIS A 68 11.10 1.08 -8.35
C HIS A 68 12.35 0.58 -7.58
N GLU A 69 12.18 -0.38 -6.68
CA GLU A 69 13.26 -1.08 -5.96
C GLU A 69 13.86 -2.28 -6.73
N ALA A 70 13.16 -2.83 -7.73
CA ALA A 70 13.62 -4.02 -8.47
C ALA A 70 14.73 -3.72 -9.51
N LYS A 71 15.25 -2.49 -9.53
CA LYS A 71 16.19 -1.99 -10.55
C LYS A 71 17.59 -1.64 -10.02
N LEU A 72 18.05 -2.29 -8.95
CA LEU A 72 19.43 -2.24 -8.47
C LEU A 72 20.19 -3.54 -8.77
#